data_AF-A0A7Y9IYL8-F1
#
_entry.id   AF-A0A7Y9IYL8-F1
#
_cell.length_a   1.000
_cell.length_b   1.000
_cell.length_c   1.000
_cell.angle_alpha   90.00
_cell.angle_beta   90.00
_cell.angle_gamma   90.00
#
_symmetry.space_group_name_H-M   'P 1'
#
loop_
_entity.id
_entity.type
_entity.pdbx_description
1 polymer ?
#
loop_
_entity_poly.entity_id
_entity_poly.type
_entity_poly.pdbx_seq_one_letter_code
_entity_poly.pdbx_strand_id
1 'polypeptide(L)'
;MSASKGSARNDGPPQARPAAIAGVGIDLLRIDRIERALARRGDRFASKILGPQELAKFAARRARDPQRGIRFLATRFAAKEAFSKAIGLGMRMPMVWTRMQTLNAPSGKPMVVLAEPLRSWYDARFGAAHVSITDESDMAAAYVVVEMLPAEPASNAGSNAASAGIPRSL
;
A
#
# COMPACT_ATOMS: atom_id res chain seq x y z
N MET A 1 -33.64 -22.33 -47.08
CA MET A 1 -33.87 -22.67 -45.65
C MET A 1 -32.65 -22.22 -44.86
N SER A 2 -32.74 -21.08 -44.17
CA SER A 2 -31.63 -20.49 -43.41
C SER A 2 -31.72 -20.93 -41.95
N ALA A 3 -30.71 -21.66 -41.47
CA ALA A 3 -30.62 -22.07 -40.07
C ALA A 3 -29.94 -20.96 -39.25
N SER A 4 -30.73 -20.28 -38.44
CA SER A 4 -30.30 -19.34 -37.39
C SER A 4 -29.48 -20.08 -36.33
N LYS A 5 -28.18 -19.75 -36.19
CA LYS A 5 -27.37 -20.13 -35.02
C LYS A 5 -27.65 -19.14 -33.90
N GLY A 6 -28.42 -19.56 -32.90
CA GLY A 6 -28.55 -18.87 -31.63
C GLY A 6 -27.21 -18.91 -30.89
N SER A 7 -26.54 -17.76 -30.77
CA SER A 7 -25.38 -17.57 -29.90
C SER A 7 -25.86 -17.64 -28.45
N ALA A 8 -25.55 -18.73 -27.75
CA ALA A 8 -25.73 -18.84 -26.31
C ALA A 8 -24.98 -17.70 -25.61
N ARG A 9 -25.70 -16.90 -24.82
CA ARG A 9 -25.09 -15.88 -23.96
C ARG A 9 -24.39 -16.61 -22.82
N ASN A 10 -23.13 -16.25 -22.60
CA ASN A 10 -22.29 -16.88 -21.60
C ASN A 10 -22.63 -16.28 -20.23
N ASP A 11 -23.70 -16.79 -19.60
CA ASP A 11 -24.26 -16.28 -18.34
C ASP A 11 -23.55 -16.90 -17.11
N GLY A 12 -22.23 -17.10 -17.20
CA GLY A 12 -21.42 -17.58 -16.09
C GLY A 12 -21.40 -16.56 -14.92
N PRO A 13 -21.18 -17.01 -13.67
CA PRO A 13 -21.07 -16.10 -12.53
C PRO A 13 -20.00 -15.04 -12.81
N PRO A 14 -20.18 -13.78 -12.33
CA PRO A 14 -19.22 -12.71 -12.58
C PRO A 14 -17.84 -13.17 -12.13
N GLN A 15 -16.95 -13.40 -13.10
CA GLN A 15 -15.57 -13.76 -12.80
C GLN A 15 -14.92 -12.54 -12.15
N ALA A 16 -14.38 -12.73 -10.94
CA ALA A 16 -13.62 -11.68 -10.27
C ALA A 16 -12.54 -11.18 -11.23
N ARG A 17 -12.56 -9.88 -11.55
CA ARG A 17 -11.51 -9.29 -12.40
C ARG A 17 -10.16 -9.56 -11.72
N PRO A 18 -9.11 -9.95 -12.47
CA PRO A 18 -7.78 -10.12 -11.89
C PRO A 18 -7.37 -8.82 -11.20
N ALA A 19 -6.69 -8.93 -10.06
CA ALA A 19 -6.22 -7.78 -9.30
C ALA A 19 -5.38 -6.87 -10.21
N ALA A 20 -5.91 -5.70 -10.55
CA ALA A 20 -5.22 -4.71 -11.35
C ALA A 20 -4.25 -3.92 -10.46
N ILE A 21 -3.14 -3.45 -11.02
CA ILE A 21 -2.17 -2.61 -10.31
C ILE A 21 -2.65 -1.16 -10.35
N ALA A 22 -2.82 -0.53 -9.18
CA ALA A 22 -3.17 0.88 -9.06
C ALA A 22 -1.95 1.80 -9.19
N GLY A 23 -0.79 1.33 -8.73
CA GLY A 23 0.44 2.09 -8.83
C GLY A 23 1.66 1.32 -8.37
N VAL A 24 2.82 1.80 -8.81
CA VAL A 24 4.13 1.28 -8.45
C VAL A 24 5.01 2.41 -7.95
N GLY A 25 5.93 2.08 -7.06
CA GLY A 25 6.89 3.04 -6.55
C GLY A 25 8.23 2.39 -6.27
N ILE A 26 9.29 3.08 -6.67
CA ILE A 26 10.67 2.68 -6.39
C ILE A 26 11.42 3.85 -5.77
N ASP A 27 12.29 3.54 -4.83
CA ASP A 27 13.25 4.49 -4.29
C ASP A 27 14.60 3.81 -4.07
N LEU A 28 15.67 4.53 -4.43
CA LEU A 28 17.07 4.10 -4.28
C LEU A 28 17.85 5.29 -3.72
N LEU A 29 18.59 5.05 -2.64
CA LEU A 29 19.36 6.09 -1.98
C LEU A 29 20.69 5.59 -1.46
N ARG A 30 21.67 6.50 -1.44
CA ARG A 30 22.96 6.29 -0.79
C ARG A 30 22.82 6.40 0.72
N ILE A 31 23.38 5.43 1.45
CA ILE A 31 23.31 5.36 2.91
C ILE A 31 24.06 6.53 3.57
N ASP A 32 25.13 7.02 2.95
CA ASP A 32 25.91 8.17 3.42
C ASP A 32 25.07 9.45 3.57
N ARG A 33 24.02 9.63 2.76
CA ARG A 33 23.09 10.77 2.88
C ARG A 33 22.26 10.70 4.16
N ILE A 34 21.85 9.49 4.54
CA ILE A 34 21.10 9.23 5.77
C ILE A 34 22.02 9.37 6.98
N GLU A 35 23.23 8.84 6.90
CA GLU A 35 24.24 8.98 7.94
C GLU A 35 24.58 10.44 8.21
N ARG A 36 24.89 11.24 7.17
CA ARG A 36 25.15 12.67 7.33
C ARG A 36 23.96 13.44 7.90
N ALA A 37 22.73 13.08 7.50
CA ALA A 37 21.53 13.72 8.03
C ALA A 37 21.32 13.39 9.51
N LEU A 38 21.53 12.13 9.90
CA LEU A 38 21.44 11.66 11.28
C LEU A 38 22.54 12.28 12.15
N ALA A 39 23.79 12.33 11.68
CA ALA A 39 24.90 12.94 12.40
C ALA A 39 24.65 14.43 12.70
N ARG A 40 24.10 15.18 11.72
CA ARG A 40 23.83 16.62 11.86
C ARG A 40 22.64 16.94 12.75
N ARG A 41 21.59 16.12 12.72
CA ARG A 41 20.28 16.44 13.35
C ARG A 41 19.97 15.56 14.57
N GLY A 42 20.76 14.53 14.81
CA GLY A 42 20.57 13.53 15.86
C GLY A 42 19.23 12.81 15.75
N ASP A 43 18.75 12.32 16.87
CA ASP A 43 17.56 11.47 16.95
C ASP A 43 16.28 12.17 16.50
N ARG A 44 16.24 13.50 16.49
CA ARG A 44 15.12 14.27 15.92
C ARG A 44 14.89 13.94 14.44
N PHE A 45 15.93 13.62 13.68
CA PHE A 45 15.79 13.20 12.30
C PHE A 45 15.15 11.81 12.19
N ALA A 46 15.60 10.85 13.00
CA ALA A 46 15.01 9.52 13.04
C ALA A 46 13.53 9.59 13.46
N SER A 47 13.19 10.36 14.49
CA SER A 47 11.81 10.52 14.98
C SER A 47 10.89 11.26 13.99
N LYS A 48 11.44 12.06 13.07
CA LYS A 48 10.65 12.67 11.99
C LYS A 48 10.27 11.64 10.92
N ILE A 49 11.12 10.63 10.72
CA ILE A 49 10.96 9.63 9.66
C ILE A 49 10.19 8.42 10.16
N LEU A 50 10.61 7.85 11.29
CA LEU A 50 10.16 6.56 11.78
C LEU A 50 8.85 6.68 12.55
N GLY A 51 7.93 5.76 12.31
CA GLY A 51 6.78 5.57 13.19
C GLY A 51 7.20 4.94 14.52
N PRO A 52 6.29 4.86 15.51
CA PRO A 52 6.62 4.47 16.87
C PRO A 52 7.26 3.07 16.98
N GLN A 53 6.75 2.09 16.23
CA GLN A 53 7.26 0.71 16.27
C GLN A 53 8.59 0.59 15.52
N GLU A 54 8.77 1.35 14.45
CA GLU A 54 10.05 1.43 13.75
C GLU A 54 11.11 2.12 14.60
N LEU A 55 10.76 3.17 15.35
CA LEU A 55 11.68 3.91 16.21
C LEU A 55 12.23 3.03 17.33
N ALA A 56 11.37 2.20 17.95
CA ALA A 56 11.80 1.19 18.91
C ALA A 56 12.78 0.18 18.30
N LYS A 57 12.48 -0.33 17.10
CA LYS A 57 13.38 -1.25 16.36
C LYS A 57 14.71 -0.57 15.99
N PHE A 58 14.67 0.68 15.56
CA PHE A 58 15.85 1.48 15.24
C PHE A 58 16.76 1.63 16.45
N ALA A 59 16.21 2.03 17.60
CA ALA A 59 16.97 2.17 18.84
C ALA A 59 17.64 0.84 19.23
N ALA A 60 16.90 -0.27 19.20
CA ALA A 60 17.43 -1.58 19.53
C ALA A 60 18.53 -2.05 18.56
N ARG A 61 18.39 -1.80 17.26
CA ARG A 61 19.41 -2.16 16.26
C ARG A 61 20.65 -1.29 16.40
N ARG A 62 20.48 0.02 16.55
CA ARG A 62 21.57 0.98 16.70
C ARG A 62 22.40 0.73 17.96
N ALA A 63 21.75 0.36 19.07
CA ALA A 63 22.44 0.03 20.31
C ALA A 63 23.34 -1.21 20.18
N ARG A 64 22.96 -2.17 19.32
CA ARG A 64 23.78 -3.35 19.03
C ARG A 64 24.88 -3.06 18.02
N ASP A 65 24.57 -2.28 16.99
CA ASP A 65 25.48 -1.90 15.92
C ASP A 65 24.99 -0.58 15.29
N PRO A 66 25.75 0.53 15.44
CA PRO A 66 25.37 1.83 14.89
C PRO A 66 25.10 1.80 13.38
N GLN A 67 25.90 1.06 12.61
CA GLN A 67 25.76 0.97 11.16
C GLN A 67 24.48 0.22 10.78
N ARG A 68 24.15 -0.88 11.47
CA ARG A 68 22.83 -1.54 11.27
C ARG A 68 21.66 -0.63 11.60
N GLY A 69 21.81 0.27 12.57
CA GLY A 69 20.83 1.32 12.85
C GLY A 69 20.64 2.27 11.66
N ILE A 70 21.75 2.74 11.07
CA ILE A 70 21.74 3.63 9.91
C ILE A 70 21.11 2.94 8.69
N ARG A 71 21.49 1.70 8.36
CA ARG A 71 20.89 0.94 7.25
C ARG A 71 19.41 0.68 7.46
N PHE A 72 18.99 0.42 8.70
CA PHE A 72 17.58 0.30 9.04
C PHE A 72 16.83 1.61 8.76
N LEU A 73 17.36 2.76 9.21
CA LEU A 73 16.73 4.06 8.93
C LEU A 73 16.66 4.35 7.42
N ALA A 74 17.72 4.02 6.68
CA ALA A 74 17.80 4.19 5.22
C ALA A 74 16.74 3.37 4.48
N THR A 75 16.57 2.09 4.82
CA THR A 75 15.55 1.23 4.20
C THR A 75 14.12 1.70 4.52
N ARG A 76 13.86 2.24 5.71
CA ARG A 76 12.54 2.85 6.02
C ARG A 76 12.30 4.15 5.27
N PHE A 77 13.33 4.96 5.08
CA PHE A 77 13.22 6.15 4.24
C PHE A 77 12.82 5.77 2.82
N ALA A 78 13.56 4.85 2.20
CA ALA A 78 13.28 4.37 0.84
C ALA A 78 11.87 3.76 0.72
N ALA A 79 11.46 2.93 1.68
CA ALA A 79 10.13 2.31 1.68
C ALA A 79 8.99 3.34 1.72
N LYS A 80 9.14 4.40 2.51
CA LYS A 80 8.13 5.45 2.63
C LYS A 80 8.05 6.30 1.36
N GLU A 81 9.19 6.63 0.75
CA GLU A 81 9.23 7.31 -0.55
C GLU A 81 8.59 6.46 -1.66
N ALA A 82 8.99 5.18 -1.76
CA ALA A 82 8.43 4.23 -2.71
C ALA A 82 6.91 4.09 -2.52
N PHE A 83 6.44 3.92 -1.29
CA PHE A 83 5.00 3.86 -1.01
C PHE A 83 4.29 5.16 -1.41
N SER A 84 4.85 6.32 -1.08
CA SER A 84 4.24 7.62 -1.41
C SER A 84 4.10 7.85 -2.92
N LYS A 85 5.04 7.31 -3.71
CA LYS A 85 4.98 7.32 -5.19
C LYS A 85 3.91 6.36 -5.70
N ALA A 86 3.83 5.15 -5.16
CA ALA A 86 2.86 4.14 -5.58
C ALA A 86 1.39 4.59 -5.37
N ILE A 87 1.12 5.40 -4.34
CA ILE A 87 -0.22 5.95 -4.06
C ILE A 87 -0.46 7.33 -4.68
N GLY A 88 0.51 7.89 -5.41
CA GLY A 88 0.37 9.16 -6.13
C GLY A 88 0.39 10.45 -5.28
N LEU A 89 0.63 10.39 -3.97
CA LEU A 89 0.66 11.57 -3.11
C LEU A 89 2.03 12.27 -3.07
N GLY A 90 3.11 11.48 -3.12
CA GLY A 90 4.40 11.90 -2.57
C GLY A 90 4.30 12.21 -1.07
N MET A 91 5.22 12.99 -0.53
CA MET A 91 5.22 13.41 0.89
C MET A 91 4.28 14.61 1.14
N ARG A 92 3.01 14.47 0.73
CA ARG A 92 1.94 15.46 0.91
C ARG A 92 0.79 14.86 1.70
N MET A 93 0.14 15.68 2.52
CA MET A 93 -0.98 15.25 3.36
C MET A 93 -2.05 14.49 2.56
N PRO A 94 -2.60 13.38 3.10
CA PRO A 94 -2.39 12.85 4.46
C PRO A 94 -1.11 12.04 4.65
N MET A 95 -0.35 11.76 3.57
CA MET A 95 0.91 11.05 3.63
C MET A 95 1.98 11.89 4.32
N VAL A 96 2.44 11.38 5.46
CA VAL A 96 3.61 11.88 6.19
C VAL A 96 4.43 10.69 6.64
N TRP A 97 5.73 10.91 6.82
CA TRP A 97 6.70 9.87 7.12
C TRP A 97 6.29 8.89 8.23
N THR A 98 5.88 9.39 9.39
CA THR A 98 5.59 8.55 10.56
C THR A 98 4.28 7.76 10.45
N ARG A 99 3.39 8.12 9.50
CA ARG A 99 2.09 7.44 9.32
C ARG A 99 2.15 6.20 8.46
N MET A 100 3.23 6.00 7.71
CA MET A 100 3.50 4.74 7.05
C MET A 100 4.69 4.09 7.74
N GLN A 101 4.49 2.87 8.22
CA GLN A 101 5.55 2.05 8.80
C GLN A 101 5.76 0.81 7.95
N THR A 102 7.01 0.37 7.83
CA THR A 102 7.36 -0.93 7.28
C THR A 102 7.76 -1.86 8.41
N LEU A 103 6.88 -2.80 8.75
CA LEU A 103 7.11 -3.82 9.77
C LEU A 103 7.34 -5.18 9.12
N ASN A 104 7.44 -6.23 9.93
CA ASN A 104 7.61 -7.60 9.44
C ASN A 104 6.51 -8.48 10.03
N ALA A 105 5.95 -9.35 9.21
CA ALA A 105 5.13 -10.47 9.65
C ALA A 105 5.94 -11.42 10.55
N PRO A 106 5.30 -12.32 11.31
CA PRO A 106 6.01 -13.39 12.01
C PRO A 106 6.92 -14.23 11.10
N SER A 107 6.56 -14.38 9.82
CA SER A 107 7.38 -15.04 8.80
C SER A 107 8.61 -14.25 8.35
N GLY A 108 8.79 -13.01 8.82
CA GLY A 108 9.83 -12.09 8.37
C GLY A 108 9.45 -11.25 7.15
N LYS A 109 8.37 -11.57 6.43
CA LYS A 109 7.91 -10.81 5.25
C LYS A 109 7.63 -9.34 5.61
N PRO A 110 8.20 -8.35 4.92
CA PRO A 110 7.90 -6.94 5.19
C PRO A 110 6.44 -6.59 4.84
N MET A 111 5.83 -5.70 5.62
CA MET A 111 4.45 -5.25 5.46
C MET A 111 4.31 -3.75 5.70
N VAL A 112 3.35 -3.14 5.00
CA VAL A 112 2.95 -1.74 5.20
C VAL A 112 1.93 -1.67 6.33
N VAL A 113 2.16 -0.79 7.30
CA VAL A 113 1.22 -0.48 8.39
C VAL A 113 0.95 1.02 8.39
N LEU A 114 -0.32 1.39 8.25
CA LEU A 114 -0.76 2.77 8.14
C LEU A 114 -1.43 3.26 9.43
N ALA A 115 -1.17 4.51 9.78
CA ALA A 115 -1.84 5.23 10.86
C ALA A 115 -2.82 6.28 10.31
N GLU A 116 -3.77 6.72 11.13
CA GLU A 116 -4.73 7.74 10.74
C GLU A 116 -4.08 9.14 10.56
N PRO A 117 -4.63 9.98 9.66
CA PRO A 117 -5.77 9.74 8.77
C PRO A 117 -5.37 9.08 7.43
N LEU A 118 -4.10 8.68 7.27
CA LEU A 118 -3.61 8.08 6.03
C LEU A 118 -4.26 6.71 5.78
N ARG A 119 -4.48 5.93 6.84
CA ARG A 119 -5.14 4.63 6.76
C ARG A 119 -6.54 4.74 6.17
N SER A 120 -7.43 5.56 6.75
CA SER A 120 -8.78 5.75 6.20
C SER A 120 -8.77 6.29 4.77
N TRP A 121 -7.84 7.19 4.45
CA TRP A 121 -7.70 7.70 3.08
C TRP A 121 -7.28 6.61 2.08
N TYR A 122 -6.38 5.71 2.50
CA TYR A 122 -5.86 4.61 1.68
C TYR A 122 -6.91 3.51 1.48
N ASP A 123 -7.54 3.05 2.57
CA ASP A 123 -8.51 1.94 2.54
C ASP A 123 -9.72 2.25 1.64
N ALA A 124 -10.06 3.53 1.46
CA ALA A 124 -11.13 3.98 0.56
C ALA A 124 -10.72 4.06 -0.93
N ARG A 125 -9.45 3.79 -1.28
CA ARG A 125 -8.91 4.01 -2.64
C ARG A 125 -8.13 2.83 -3.21
N PHE A 126 -7.44 2.07 -2.37
CA PHE A 126 -6.48 1.08 -2.81
C PHE A 126 -6.70 -0.28 -2.16
N GLY A 127 -6.26 -1.33 -2.86
CA GLY A 127 -6.18 -2.69 -2.35
C GLY A 127 -4.90 -2.93 -1.55
N ALA A 128 -4.39 -4.16 -1.58
CA ALA A 128 -3.18 -4.50 -0.83
C ALA A 128 -1.94 -3.71 -1.31
N ALA A 129 -1.08 -3.32 -0.37
CA ALA A 129 0.25 -2.79 -0.63
C ALA A 129 1.31 -3.86 -0.36
N HIS A 130 2.08 -4.19 -1.39
CA HIS A 130 3.22 -5.09 -1.32
C HIS A 130 4.50 -4.29 -1.31
N VAL A 131 5.37 -4.54 -0.34
CA VAL A 131 6.65 -3.84 -0.19
C VAL A 131 7.79 -4.85 -0.18
N SER A 132 8.87 -4.53 -0.87
CA SER A 132 10.16 -5.19 -0.78
C SER A 132 11.22 -4.16 -0.45
N ILE A 133 12.16 -4.51 0.42
CA ILE A 133 13.28 -3.66 0.81
C ILE A 133 14.57 -4.45 0.75
N THR A 134 15.66 -3.78 0.36
CA THR A 134 17.00 -4.35 0.36
C THR A 134 18.02 -3.27 0.67
N ASP A 135 19.14 -3.67 1.25
CA ASP A 135 20.29 -2.81 1.46
C ASP A 135 21.58 -3.56 1.19
N GLU A 136 22.59 -2.79 0.81
CA GLU A 136 23.99 -3.20 0.70
C GLU A 136 24.83 -2.24 1.55
N SER A 137 26.15 -2.39 1.54
CA SER A 137 27.06 -1.53 2.32
C SER A 137 26.86 -0.02 2.14
N ASP A 138 26.53 0.45 0.94
CA ASP A 138 26.48 1.89 0.61
C ASP A 138 25.12 2.37 0.05
N MET A 139 24.18 1.45 -0.17
CA MET A 139 22.91 1.69 -0.86
C MET A 139 21.74 1.02 -0.16
N ALA A 140 20.58 1.66 -0.20
CA ALA A 140 19.31 1.08 0.21
C ALA A 140 18.26 1.31 -0.86
N ALA A 141 17.42 0.31 -1.11
CA ALA A 141 16.34 0.37 -2.08
C ALA A 141 15.03 -0.17 -1.52
N ALA A 142 13.93 0.34 -2.05
CA ALA A 142 12.60 -0.20 -1.80
C ALA A 142 11.76 -0.20 -3.08
N TYR A 143 10.91 -1.22 -3.19
CA TYR A 143 9.94 -1.35 -4.26
C TYR A 143 8.57 -1.62 -3.67
N VAL A 144 7.55 -0.91 -4.16
CA VAL A 144 6.17 -1.01 -3.70
C VAL A 144 5.24 -1.21 -4.89
N VAL A 145 4.31 -2.15 -4.76
CA VAL A 145 3.18 -2.35 -5.68
C VAL A 145 1.90 -2.19 -4.87
N VAL A 146 0.98 -1.36 -5.38
CA VAL A 146 -0.34 -1.17 -4.79
C VAL A 146 -1.37 -1.71 -5.76
N GLU A 147 -2.25 -2.58 -5.25
CA GLU A 147 -3.38 -3.12 -6.01
C GLU A 147 -4.52 -2.11 -6.07
N MET A 148 -5.36 -2.22 -7.10
CA MET A 148 -6.66 -1.54 -7.16
C MET A 148 -7.58 -2.10 -6.08
N LEU A 149 -8.50 -1.27 -5.59
CA LEU A 149 -9.62 -1.79 -4.80
C LEU A 149 -10.36 -2.88 -5.60
N PRO A 150 -10.73 -4.00 -4.97
CA PRO A 150 -11.61 -4.97 -5.59
C PRO A 150 -12.87 -4.26 -6.06
N ALA A 151 -13.29 -4.52 -7.30
CA ALA A 151 -14.61 -4.08 -7.73
C ALA A 151 -15.65 -4.81 -6.88
N GLU A 152 -16.58 -4.08 -6.27
CA GLU A 152 -17.78 -4.69 -5.68
C GLU A 152 -18.43 -5.60 -6.73
N PRO A 153 -18.81 -6.84 -6.38
CA PRO A 153 -19.51 -7.69 -7.31
C PRO A 153 -20.75 -6.93 -7.79
N ALA A 154 -20.93 -6.86 -9.11
CA ALA A 154 -22.10 -6.20 -9.71
C ALA A 154 -23.35 -6.77 -9.03
N SER A 155 -24.05 -5.94 -8.27
CA SER A 155 -25.33 -6.33 -7.70
C SER A 155 -26.27 -6.58 -8.88
N ASN A 156 -26.91 -7.76 -8.91
CA ASN A 156 -28.01 -8.03 -9.83
C ASN A 156 -29.22 -7.15 -9.44
N ALA A 157 -29.13 -5.85 -9.70
CA ALA A 157 -30.26 -4.94 -9.65
C ALA A 157 -31.02 -5.05 -10.98
N GLY A 158 -31.81 -6.11 -11.13
CA GLY A 158 -32.59 -6.30 -12.34
C GLY A 158 -33.37 -7.61 -12.43
N SER A 159 -34.36 -7.84 -11.55
CA SER A 159 -35.67 -8.40 -11.94
C SER A 159 -36.60 -8.57 -10.71
N ASN A 160 -37.30 -7.52 -10.31
CA ASN A 160 -38.73 -7.65 -9.99
C ASN A 160 -39.42 -6.29 -9.97
N ALA A 161 -39.68 -5.74 -11.15
CA ALA A 161 -40.62 -4.65 -11.34
C ALA A 161 -41.60 -5.06 -12.45
N ALA A 162 -42.47 -6.03 -12.16
CA ALA A 162 -43.65 -6.33 -12.98
C ALA A 162 -44.66 -7.21 -12.22
N SER A 163 -45.51 -6.58 -11.41
CA SER A 163 -46.95 -6.91 -11.41
C SER A 163 -47.71 -5.77 -10.73
N ALA A 164 -47.88 -4.67 -11.46
CA ALA A 164 -48.98 -3.76 -11.19
C ALA A 164 -50.29 -4.50 -11.47
N GLY A 165 -51.00 -4.86 -10.39
CA GLY A 165 -52.36 -5.38 -10.44
C GLY A 165 -53.28 -4.46 -9.63
N ILE A 166 -53.98 -3.57 -10.34
CA ILE A 166 -55.17 -2.84 -9.87
C ILE A 166 -56.24 -3.05 -10.97
N PRO A 167 -57.58 -3.07 -10.73
CA PRO A 167 -58.35 -2.92 -9.48
C PRO A 167 -59.39 -4.06 -9.25
N ARG A 168 -60.01 -4.09 -8.07
CA ARG A 168 -61.46 -4.39 -7.99
C ARG A 168 -62.14 -3.46 -6.98
N SER A 169 -63.07 -2.66 -7.52
CA SER A 169 -64.10 -1.91 -6.83
C SER A 169 -65.16 -2.85 -6.24
N LEU A 170 -65.61 -2.57 -5.02
CA LEU A 170 -66.98 -2.13 -4.67
C LEU A 170 -66.94 -1.45 -3.31
#